data_AF-A0A7C1L335-F1
#
_entry.id   AF-A0A7C1L335-F1
#
_cell.length_a   1.000
_cell.length_b   1.000
_cell.length_c   1.000
_cell.angle_alpha   90.00
_cell.angle_beta   90.00
_cell.angle_gamma   90.00
#
_symmetry.space_group_name_H-M   'P 1'
#
loop_
_entity.id
_entity.type
_entity.pdbx_description
1 polymer ?
#
loop_
_entity_poly.entity_id
_entity_poly.type
_entity_poly.pdbx_seq_one_letter_code
_entity_poly.pdbx_strand_id
1 'polypeptide(L)'
;MHGLIYCAQNLINKKIYIGQTIKTLEERKTSHKQQAVSRINGYFARAIRKHSFDKFDWSILTEEDTQDKLDEAEKYWIKTLETMNPKYGYNLRSGGGVGMVFSLDIIKKLKKYKRTKEHINKFRIARMGHSVSKETREKISIGNKGKPSPMKGKIFSEEHRKKLSLSHIGIPSVMKGKHHTETSKINMSLAKIGKKASMETKQKMSLARKGIKMSKEFCEKSSINSKERWANPETREKMSIGMKKAWIKRKIGFVSPMKGKYHSEESKKKMSIALIGKIPWNKGKKTGSQSEDTIRKKRMAMKKQWADPEIKERRIKTMIGRKRTKESIEKFRKKRMGHSVSEETRKKISIGNKGKPSSMKGKIHSEESKRKMSLSHIGLPVGMTGKHHTEETKQRMRLAKIGKTLSKVG
;
A
#
# COMPACT_ATOMS: atom_id res chain seq x y z
N MET A 1 5.44 63.78 -5.00
CA MET A 1 5.67 63.25 -3.63
C MET A 1 6.36 64.37 -2.89
N HIS A 2 5.68 65.06 -2.00
CA HIS A 2 6.27 66.22 -1.33
C HIS A 2 7.17 65.75 -0.17
N GLY A 3 8.40 66.22 -0.11
CA GLY A 3 9.40 65.86 0.89
C GLY A 3 10.24 67.07 1.30
N LEU A 4 10.88 66.98 2.46
CA LEU A 4 11.64 68.07 3.06
C LEU A 4 13.07 67.66 3.38
N ILE A 5 13.99 68.62 3.24
CA ILE A 5 15.35 68.56 3.77
C ILE A 5 15.36 69.32 5.09
N TYR A 6 15.86 68.68 6.15
CA TYR A 6 16.01 69.31 7.45
C TYR A 6 17.46 69.30 7.92
N CYS A 7 17.74 70.26 8.79
CA CYS A 7 18.98 70.44 9.52
C CYS A 7 18.73 70.14 11.00
N ALA A 8 19.63 69.40 11.62
CA ALA A 8 19.70 69.25 13.08
C ALA A 8 21.07 69.74 13.56
N GLN A 9 21.11 70.92 14.17
CA GLN A 9 22.32 71.51 14.70
C GLN A 9 22.47 71.24 16.20
N ASN A 10 23.61 70.68 16.60
CA ASN A 10 23.91 70.49 18.01
C ASN A 10 24.30 71.83 18.66
N LEU A 11 23.60 72.23 19.70
CA LEU A 11 23.81 73.51 20.39
C LEU A 11 25.12 73.57 21.19
N ILE A 12 25.69 72.42 21.58
CA ILE A 12 26.90 72.29 22.40
C ILE A 12 28.17 72.38 21.53
N ASN A 13 28.24 71.59 20.46
CA ASN A 13 29.46 71.47 19.64
C ASN A 13 29.32 72.06 18.23
N LYS A 14 28.17 72.65 17.92
CA LYS A 14 27.83 73.32 16.65
C LYS A 14 27.85 72.42 15.41
N LYS A 15 28.00 71.09 15.58
CA LYS A 15 27.98 70.14 14.46
C LYS A 15 26.58 69.97 13.91
N ILE A 16 26.50 69.76 12.60
CA ILE A 16 25.26 69.71 11.85
C ILE A 16 25.00 68.30 11.30
N TYR A 17 23.74 67.89 11.30
CA TYR A 17 23.24 66.73 10.57
C TYR A 17 22.21 67.18 9.55
N ILE A 18 22.37 66.76 8.30
CA ILE A 18 21.39 66.95 7.22
C ILE A 18 20.70 65.63 6.95
N GLY A 19 19.38 65.66 6.77
CA GLY A 19 18.68 64.50 6.26
C GLY A 19 17.44 64.86 5.47
N GLN A 20 17.01 63.93 4.63
CA GLN A 20 15.73 64.01 3.92
C GLN A 20 14.60 63.23 4.62
N THR A 21 13.36 63.65 4.40
CA THR A 21 12.18 62.86 4.74
C THR A 21 10.97 63.22 3.87
N ILE A 22 10.10 62.24 3.61
CA ILE A 22 8.78 62.42 2.99
C ILE A 22 7.65 62.54 4.03
N LYS A 23 8.04 62.54 5.31
CA LYS A 23 7.15 62.70 6.46
C LYS A 23 7.26 64.13 6.98
N THR A 24 6.42 64.48 7.94
CA THR A 24 6.59 65.73 8.67
C THR A 24 7.90 65.73 9.48
N LEU A 25 8.42 66.93 9.75
CA LEU A 25 9.64 67.08 10.57
C LEU A 25 9.46 66.45 11.97
N GLU A 26 8.28 66.57 12.58
CA GLU A 26 8.00 66.03 13.92
C GLU A 26 7.99 64.49 13.96
N GLU A 27 7.44 63.84 12.94
CA GLU A 27 7.53 62.39 12.82
C GLU A 27 8.98 61.94 12.65
N ARG A 28 9.79 62.71 11.91
CA ARG A 28 11.20 62.38 11.68
C ARG A 28 12.06 62.59 12.93
N LYS A 29 11.81 63.66 13.68
CA LYS A 29 12.36 63.91 15.03
C LYS A 29 12.09 62.74 15.96
N THR A 30 10.82 62.31 16.03
CA THR A 30 10.39 61.17 16.84
C THR A 30 11.10 59.88 16.44
N SER A 31 11.22 59.62 15.13
CA SER A 31 11.98 58.48 14.61
C SER A 31 13.45 58.50 15.06
N HIS A 32 14.13 59.65 15.00
CA HIS A 32 15.52 59.77 15.47
C HIS A 32 15.66 59.53 16.97
N LYS A 33 14.73 60.06 17.78
CA LYS A 33 14.69 59.82 19.23
C LYS A 33 14.53 58.32 19.54
N GLN A 34 13.63 57.64 18.86
CA GLN A 34 13.44 56.18 19.01
C GLN A 34 14.67 55.38 18.57
N GLN A 35 15.32 55.76 17.47
CA GLN A 35 16.55 55.09 16.99
C GLN A 35 17.71 55.26 17.98
N ALA A 36 17.78 56.40 18.67
CA ALA A 36 18.75 56.60 19.73
C ALA A 36 18.52 55.66 20.91
N VAL A 37 17.26 55.43 21.31
CA VAL A 37 16.87 54.52 22.41
C VAL A 37 17.08 53.05 22.05
N SER A 38 16.72 52.62 20.84
CA SER A 38 16.81 51.22 20.38
C SER A 38 18.23 50.71 20.10
N ARG A 39 19.26 51.48 20.49
CA ARG A 39 20.70 51.17 20.34
C ARG A 39 21.13 50.88 18.90
N ILE A 40 20.46 51.44 17.89
CA ILE A 40 20.96 51.42 16.52
C ILE A 40 22.32 52.13 16.47
N ASN A 41 23.31 51.49 15.85
CA ASN A 41 24.71 51.93 15.86
C ASN A 41 25.01 52.97 14.74
N GLY A 42 24.23 54.05 14.68
CA GLY A 42 24.45 55.19 13.78
C GLY A 42 25.24 56.32 14.45
N TYR A 43 26.04 57.07 13.67
CA TYR A 43 26.85 58.17 14.22
C TYR A 43 26.00 59.29 14.81
N PHE A 44 24.96 59.72 14.09
CA PHE A 44 24.01 60.72 14.60
C PHE A 44 23.21 60.22 15.82
N ALA A 45 22.77 58.96 15.82
CA ALA A 45 22.10 58.36 16.98
C ALA A 45 23.00 58.32 18.24
N ARG A 46 24.32 58.10 18.07
CA ARG A 46 25.30 58.23 19.17
C ARG A 46 25.41 59.68 19.64
N ALA A 47 25.37 60.65 18.74
CA ALA A 47 25.43 62.07 19.08
C ALA A 47 24.21 62.51 19.92
N ILE A 48 23.00 62.07 19.54
CA ILE A 48 21.78 62.29 20.32
C ILE A 48 21.90 61.70 21.72
N ARG A 49 22.41 60.46 21.85
CA ARG A 49 22.64 59.85 23.17
C ARG A 49 23.68 60.60 24.01
N LYS A 50 24.73 61.13 23.38
CA LYS A 50 25.82 61.81 24.08
C LYS A 50 25.43 63.21 24.56
N HIS A 51 24.66 63.95 23.77
CA HIS A 51 24.38 65.36 24.01
C HIS A 51 22.94 65.66 24.43
N SER A 52 22.07 64.65 24.50
CA SER A 52 20.62 64.75 24.71
C SER A 52 19.87 65.32 23.50
N PHE A 53 18.65 64.84 23.29
CA PHE A 53 17.82 65.22 22.14
C PHE A 53 17.46 66.71 22.14
N ASP A 54 17.21 67.27 23.33
CA ASP A 54 16.79 68.67 23.51
C ASP A 54 17.93 69.69 23.27
N LYS A 55 19.15 69.21 23.02
CA LYS A 55 20.31 70.04 22.65
C LYS A 55 20.55 70.09 21.15
N PHE A 56 19.54 69.72 20.36
CA PHE A 56 19.55 69.88 18.91
C PHE A 56 18.46 70.85 18.50
N ASP A 57 18.85 71.87 17.75
CA ASP A 57 17.94 72.76 17.06
C ASP A 57 17.60 72.18 15.68
N TRP A 58 16.34 72.26 15.28
CA TRP A 58 15.83 71.58 14.08
C TRP A 58 15.14 72.58 13.17
N SER A 59 15.65 72.72 11.94
CA SER A 59 15.11 73.63 10.94
C SER A 59 14.86 72.93 9.61
N ILE A 60 13.86 73.39 8.86
CA ILE A 60 13.62 72.97 7.48
C ILE A 60 14.48 73.86 6.58
N LEU A 61 15.22 73.26 5.65
CA LEU A 61 16.06 73.97 4.71
C LEU A 61 15.33 74.20 3.38
N THR A 62 14.79 73.13 2.80
CA THR A 62 14.08 73.17 1.52
C THR A 62 12.99 72.10 1.49
N GLU A 63 11.99 72.33 0.65
CA GLU A 63 10.90 71.39 0.34
C GLU A 63 10.91 71.11 -1.16
N GLU A 64 10.71 69.85 -1.54
CA GLU A 64 10.85 69.38 -2.92
C GLU A 64 9.73 68.39 -3.27
N ASP A 65 9.29 68.42 -4.53
CA ASP A 65 8.12 67.65 -4.99
C ASP A 65 8.44 66.26 -5.58
N THR A 66 9.73 65.97 -5.78
CA THR A 66 10.21 64.70 -6.36
C THR A 66 11.40 64.15 -5.58
N GLN A 67 11.54 62.82 -5.58
CA GLN A 67 12.64 62.14 -4.89
C GLN A 67 14.01 62.51 -5.47
N ASP A 68 14.10 62.74 -6.78
CA ASP A 68 15.36 63.12 -7.44
C ASP A 68 15.82 64.51 -7.00
N LYS A 69 14.91 65.49 -6.97
CA LYS A 69 15.20 66.84 -6.45
C LYS A 69 15.55 66.81 -4.97
N LEU A 70 14.86 65.98 -4.18
CA LEU A 70 15.15 65.81 -2.76
C LEU A 70 16.57 65.22 -2.55
N ASP A 71 16.95 64.22 -3.33
CA ASP A 71 18.29 63.63 -3.29
C ASP A 71 19.38 64.63 -3.75
N GLU A 72 19.10 65.47 -4.75
CA GLU A 72 19.99 66.55 -5.19
C GLU A 72 20.15 67.64 -4.13
N ALA A 73 19.05 68.07 -3.51
CA ALA A 73 19.06 69.03 -2.41
C ALA A 73 19.81 68.48 -1.20
N GLU A 74 19.62 67.22 -0.83
CA GLU A 74 20.36 66.58 0.27
C GLU A 74 21.87 66.58 0.00
N LYS A 75 22.29 66.21 -1.23
CA LYS A 75 23.70 66.25 -1.64
C LYS A 75 24.27 67.65 -1.61
N TYR A 76 23.50 68.64 -2.10
CA TYR A 76 23.90 70.05 -2.09
C TYR A 76 24.16 70.52 -0.65
N TRP A 77 23.21 70.35 0.27
CA TRP A 77 23.37 70.81 1.65
C TRP A 77 24.45 70.07 2.42
N ILE A 78 24.61 68.76 2.22
CA ILE A 78 25.70 67.99 2.84
C ILE A 78 27.06 68.51 2.40
N LYS A 79 27.21 68.83 1.11
CA LYS A 79 28.44 69.37 0.53
C LYS A 79 28.70 70.80 1.00
N THR A 80 27.72 71.68 0.90
CA THR A 80 27.81 73.10 1.25
C THR A 80 28.15 73.31 2.72
N LEU A 81 27.60 72.49 3.62
CA LEU A 81 27.82 72.59 5.07
C LEU A 81 28.90 71.63 5.59
N GLU A 82 29.62 70.94 4.70
CA GLU A 82 30.68 69.97 5.01
C GLU A 82 30.32 68.93 6.08
N THR A 83 29.06 68.51 6.16
CA THR A 83 28.55 67.72 7.30
C THR A 83 29.08 66.29 7.37
N MET A 84 29.80 65.85 6.33
CA MET A 84 30.56 64.59 6.33
C MET A 84 31.85 64.67 7.14
N ASN A 85 32.41 65.87 7.29
CA ASN A 85 33.62 66.07 8.07
C ASN A 85 33.27 65.90 9.56
N PRO A 86 33.88 64.93 10.28
CA PRO A 86 33.57 64.73 11.70
C PRO A 86 33.83 65.94 12.58
N LYS A 87 34.59 66.94 12.11
CA LYS A 87 34.79 68.22 12.79
C LYS A 87 33.52 69.09 12.76
N TYR A 88 32.77 69.05 11.65
CA TYR A 88 31.67 69.98 11.37
C TYR A 88 30.29 69.30 11.32
N GLY A 89 30.20 67.98 11.19
CA GLY A 89 28.90 67.32 11.11
C GLY A 89 28.84 65.84 11.49
N TYR A 90 27.64 65.28 11.31
CA TYR A 90 27.28 63.91 11.70
C TYR A 90 26.90 63.00 10.52
N ASN A 91 26.92 63.51 9.29
CA ASN A 91 26.61 62.72 8.10
C ASN A 91 27.75 61.73 7.83
N LEU A 92 27.42 60.46 7.62
CA LEU A 92 28.42 59.43 7.25
C LEU A 92 28.50 59.20 5.74
N ARG A 93 27.61 59.84 4.98
CA ARG A 93 27.42 59.63 3.54
C ARG A 93 27.12 60.99 2.90
N SER A 94 27.39 61.07 1.61
CA SER A 94 27.16 62.25 0.77
C SER A 94 25.68 62.49 0.41
N GLY A 95 24.74 61.71 0.97
CA GLY A 95 23.31 61.75 0.62
C GLY A 95 22.92 60.83 -0.54
N GLY A 96 21.64 60.89 -0.94
CA GLY A 96 21.07 60.19 -2.10
C GLY A 96 20.50 58.81 -1.74
N GLY A 97 19.25 58.78 -1.28
CA GLY A 97 18.62 57.67 -0.58
C GLY A 97 18.58 56.34 -1.33
N VAL A 98 19.67 55.57 -1.34
CA VAL A 98 19.65 54.13 -1.63
C VAL A 98 20.67 53.42 -0.74
N GLY A 99 20.34 52.21 -0.29
CA GLY A 99 21.18 51.35 0.54
C GLY A 99 22.61 51.15 0.02
N MET A 100 23.46 50.55 0.85
CA MET A 100 24.91 50.34 0.63
C MET A 100 25.28 49.99 -0.83
N VAL A 101 25.66 50.99 -1.64
CA VAL A 101 26.26 50.79 -2.96
C VAL A 101 27.73 50.52 -2.74
N PHE A 102 28.11 49.25 -2.69
CA PHE A 102 29.51 48.88 -2.71
C PHE A 102 30.11 49.29 -4.06
N SER A 103 31.32 49.87 -4.05
CA SER A 103 32.06 50.11 -5.30
C SER A 103 32.26 48.78 -6.04
N LEU A 104 32.31 48.83 -7.37
CA LEU A 104 32.53 47.64 -8.21
C LEU A 104 33.79 46.87 -7.77
N ASP A 105 34.81 47.57 -7.28
CA ASP A 105 36.05 46.97 -6.77
C ASP A 105 35.86 46.21 -5.45
N ILE A 106 35.01 46.71 -4.55
CA ILE A 106 34.67 45.97 -3.32
C ILE A 106 33.85 44.73 -3.68
N ILE A 107 32.91 44.82 -4.61
CA ILE A 107 32.14 43.66 -5.10
C ILE A 107 33.07 42.61 -5.73
N LYS A 108 34.05 43.04 -6.55
CA LYS A 108 35.05 42.15 -7.15
C LYS A 108 35.93 41.48 -6.08
N LYS A 109 36.40 42.23 -5.07
CA LYS A 109 37.19 41.69 -3.95
C LYS A 109 36.40 40.66 -3.14
N LEU A 110 35.13 40.94 -2.83
CA LEU A 110 34.25 40.04 -2.09
C LEU A 110 33.91 38.76 -2.89
N LYS A 111 33.70 38.86 -4.20
CA LYS A 111 33.48 37.69 -5.08
C LYS A 111 34.71 36.78 -5.18
N LYS A 112 35.92 37.34 -5.10
CA LYS A 112 37.19 36.59 -5.19
C LYS A 112 37.55 35.89 -3.88
N TYR A 113 36.99 36.33 -2.74
CA TYR A 113 37.26 35.73 -1.44
C TYR A 113 36.60 34.35 -1.29
N LYS A 114 37.39 33.28 -1.42
CA LYS A 114 36.97 31.91 -1.11
C LYS A 114 37.51 31.53 0.27
N ARG A 115 36.62 31.12 1.18
CA ARG A 115 37.02 30.60 2.49
C ARG A 115 37.96 29.41 2.32
N THR A 116 39.06 29.41 3.07
CA THR A 116 40.03 28.31 3.09
C THR A 116 39.41 27.05 3.69
N LYS A 117 39.95 25.87 3.35
CA LYS A 117 39.49 24.58 3.90
C LYS A 117 39.60 24.56 5.44
N GLU A 118 40.65 25.15 6.00
CA GLU A 118 40.84 25.28 7.44
C GLU A 118 39.74 26.12 8.10
N HIS A 119 39.39 27.26 7.51
CA HIS A 119 38.34 28.13 8.04
C HIS A 119 36.99 27.40 8.05
N ILE A 120 36.67 26.65 6.97
CA ILE A 120 35.46 25.82 6.91
C ILE A 120 35.48 24.74 8.00
N ASN A 121 36.63 24.08 8.20
CA ASN A 121 36.77 23.03 9.21
C ASN A 121 36.62 23.58 10.64
N LYS A 122 37.17 24.77 10.93
CA LYS A 122 37.02 25.45 12.23
C LYS A 122 35.55 25.76 12.54
N PHE A 123 34.80 26.27 11.56
CA PHE A 123 33.34 26.47 11.69
C PHE A 123 32.56 25.16 11.86
N ARG A 124 33.00 24.08 11.20
CA ARG A 124 32.38 22.76 11.33
C ARG A 124 32.56 22.20 12.74
N ILE A 125 33.78 22.24 13.28
CA ILE A 125 34.10 21.78 14.63
C ILE A 125 33.30 22.57 15.68
N ALA A 126 33.26 23.90 15.57
CA ALA A 126 32.51 24.75 16.50
C ALA A 126 31.00 24.48 16.52
N ARG A 127 30.42 24.00 15.40
CA ARG A 127 29.00 23.62 15.31
C ARG A 127 28.72 22.18 15.69
N MET A 128 29.76 21.35 15.78
CA MET A 128 29.62 19.94 16.08
C MET A 128 29.20 19.77 17.55
N GLY A 129 28.10 19.05 17.80
CA GLY A 129 27.56 18.83 19.15
C GLY A 129 26.61 19.92 19.67
N HIS A 130 26.44 21.03 18.95
CA HIS A 130 25.47 22.05 19.36
C HIS A 130 24.04 21.60 19.01
N SER A 131 23.29 21.15 20.01
CA SER A 131 21.90 20.73 19.82
C SER A 131 20.96 21.92 20.02
N VAL A 132 20.06 22.14 19.06
CA VAL A 132 19.02 23.17 19.18
C VAL A 132 18.08 22.78 20.33
N SER A 133 17.80 23.74 21.23
CA SER A 133 16.89 23.56 22.36
C SER A 133 15.50 23.07 21.90
N LYS A 134 14.76 22.42 22.78
CA LYS A 134 13.41 21.90 22.46
C LYS A 134 12.48 23.02 21.97
N GLU A 135 12.45 24.15 22.67
CA GLU A 135 11.63 25.32 22.33
C GLU A 135 11.97 25.90 20.95
N THR A 136 13.26 26.10 20.66
CA THR A 136 13.69 26.62 19.36
C THR A 136 13.41 25.63 18.23
N ARG A 137 13.55 24.32 18.50
CA ARG A 137 13.21 23.26 17.53
C ARG A 137 11.73 23.25 17.20
N GLU A 138 10.88 23.50 18.18
CA GLU A 138 9.43 23.57 18.03
C GLU A 138 9.01 24.81 17.22
N LYS A 139 9.59 25.99 17.51
CA LYS A 139 9.41 27.20 16.70
C LYS A 139 9.81 27.01 15.24
N ILE A 140 10.96 26.36 14.99
CA ILE A 140 11.42 26.01 13.63
C ILE A 140 10.45 25.01 12.96
N SER A 141 9.94 24.03 13.72
CA SER A 141 8.99 23.04 13.20
C SER A 141 7.68 23.69 12.76
N ILE A 142 7.10 24.55 13.60
CA ILE A 142 5.88 25.30 13.30
C ILE A 142 6.09 26.17 12.06
N GLY A 143 7.19 26.92 12.00
CA GLY A 143 7.48 27.81 10.89
C GLY A 143 7.68 27.12 9.53
N ASN A 144 8.09 25.85 9.54
CA ASN A 144 8.31 25.04 8.34
C ASN A 144 7.12 24.12 7.99
N LYS A 145 6.16 23.96 8.91
CA LYS A 145 5.00 23.08 8.69
C LYS A 145 4.20 23.56 7.47
N GLY A 146 3.98 22.66 6.51
CA GLY A 146 3.24 22.95 5.28
C GLY A 146 4.04 23.66 4.18
N LYS A 147 5.24 24.17 4.45
CA LYS A 147 6.07 24.81 3.42
C LYS A 147 6.79 23.75 2.57
N PRO A 148 6.74 23.85 1.22
CA PRO A 148 7.52 22.96 0.38
C PRO A 148 9.01 23.20 0.59
N SER A 149 9.81 22.13 0.55
CA SER A 149 11.26 22.27 0.53
C SER A 149 11.67 23.15 -0.66
N PRO A 150 12.68 24.03 -0.51
CA PRO A 150 13.25 24.80 -1.63
C PRO A 150 13.77 23.95 -2.80
N MET A 151 13.94 22.63 -2.58
CA MET A 151 14.33 21.65 -3.60
C MET A 151 13.16 20.92 -4.24
N LYS A 152 11.92 21.13 -3.76
CA LYS A 152 10.73 20.49 -4.33
C LYS A 152 10.53 21.01 -5.75
N GLY A 153 10.58 20.10 -6.73
CA GLY A 153 10.38 20.41 -8.15
C GLY A 153 11.64 20.84 -8.92
N LYS A 154 12.80 20.98 -8.27
CA LYS A 154 14.05 21.25 -8.98
C LYS A 154 14.58 19.97 -9.64
N ILE A 155 14.86 20.04 -10.94
CA ILE A 155 15.44 18.95 -11.72
C ILE A 155 16.94 19.20 -11.85
N PHE A 156 17.76 18.26 -11.40
CA PHE A 156 19.21 18.34 -11.55
C PHE A 156 19.63 17.95 -12.98
N SER A 157 20.61 18.68 -13.52
CA SER A 157 21.24 18.32 -14.80
C SER A 157 21.83 16.91 -14.74
N GLU A 158 21.96 16.28 -15.91
CA GLU A 158 22.55 14.93 -16.00
C GLU A 158 24.00 14.90 -15.50
N GLU A 159 24.79 15.93 -15.81
CA GLU A 159 26.15 16.08 -15.30
C GLU A 159 26.20 16.13 -13.77
N HIS A 160 25.30 16.91 -13.15
CA HIS A 160 25.22 17.01 -11.70
C HIS A 160 24.81 15.68 -11.07
N ARG A 161 23.86 14.95 -11.68
CA ARG A 161 23.46 13.60 -11.25
C ARG A 161 24.60 12.61 -11.37
N LYS A 162 25.37 12.65 -12.45
CA LYS A 162 26.54 11.78 -12.66
C LYS A 162 27.63 12.05 -11.62
N LYS A 163 27.91 13.31 -11.31
CA LYS A 163 28.88 13.71 -10.28
C LYS A 163 28.47 13.23 -8.87
N LEU A 164 27.19 13.39 -8.52
CA LEU A 164 26.63 12.85 -7.28
C LEU A 164 26.68 11.31 -7.21
N SER A 165 26.45 10.64 -8.34
CA SER A 165 26.54 9.17 -8.40
C SER A 165 27.97 8.71 -8.16
N LEU A 166 28.95 9.30 -8.86
CA LEU A 166 30.37 8.96 -8.72
C LEU A 166 30.88 9.17 -7.29
N SER A 167 30.44 10.23 -6.61
CA SER A 167 30.86 10.48 -5.22
C SER A 167 30.34 9.45 -4.21
N HIS A 168 29.30 8.69 -4.54
CA HIS A 168 28.73 7.67 -3.63
C HIS A 168 29.19 6.24 -3.94
N ILE A 169 29.90 6.03 -5.06
CA ILE A 169 30.44 4.71 -5.39
C ILE A 169 31.53 4.35 -4.38
N GLY A 170 31.41 3.16 -3.78
CA GLY A 170 32.39 2.64 -2.81
C GLY A 170 32.27 3.20 -1.39
N ILE A 171 31.47 4.25 -1.14
CA ILE A 171 31.28 4.80 0.21
C ILE A 171 30.10 4.08 0.90
N PRO A 172 30.33 3.36 2.01
CA PRO A 172 29.25 2.76 2.77
C PRO A 172 28.29 3.83 3.29
N SER A 173 26.99 3.57 3.20
CA SER A 173 25.99 4.41 3.86
C SER A 173 26.30 4.50 5.37
N VAL A 174 26.12 5.69 5.95
CA VAL A 174 26.22 5.93 7.40
C VAL A 174 25.23 5.06 8.20
N MET A 175 24.21 4.53 7.53
CA MET A 175 23.21 3.62 8.08
C MET A 175 23.53 2.14 7.86
N LYS A 176 24.64 1.79 7.17
CA LYS A 176 25.04 0.39 6.98
C LYS A 176 25.31 -0.24 8.34
N GLY A 177 24.56 -1.29 8.68
CA GLY A 177 24.64 -1.99 9.97
C GLY A 177 23.84 -1.36 11.13
N LYS A 178 23.17 -0.21 10.93
CA LYS A 178 22.30 0.38 11.96
C LYS A 178 20.87 -0.14 11.81
N HIS A 179 20.31 -0.66 12.91
CA HIS A 179 18.92 -1.12 12.95
C HIS A 179 18.01 -0.04 13.56
N HIS A 180 16.79 0.09 13.03
CA HIS A 180 15.78 0.96 13.64
C HIS A 180 15.40 0.47 15.03
N THR A 181 15.14 1.40 15.96
CA THR A 181 14.56 1.09 17.26
C THR A 181 13.17 0.49 17.10
N GLU A 182 12.71 -0.32 18.06
CA GLU A 182 11.36 -0.90 18.03
C GLU A 182 10.27 0.17 17.95
N THR A 183 10.43 1.27 18.69
CA THR A 183 9.54 2.44 18.61
C THR A 183 9.50 3.04 17.20
N SER A 184 10.63 3.14 16.52
CA SER A 184 10.70 3.62 15.14
C SER A 184 10.03 2.65 14.17
N LYS A 185 10.20 1.33 14.36
CA LYS A 185 9.53 0.30 13.54
C LYS A 185 8.02 0.39 13.68
N ILE A 186 7.52 0.57 14.90
CA ILE A 186 6.08 0.75 15.19
C ILE A 186 5.57 2.02 14.51
N ASN A 187 6.23 3.17 14.69
CA ASN A 187 5.81 4.43 14.07
C ASN A 187 5.80 4.37 12.53
N MET A 188 6.81 3.73 11.92
CA MET A 188 6.86 3.50 10.48
C MET A 188 5.73 2.58 10.00
N SER A 189 5.34 1.57 10.80
CA SER A 189 4.21 0.69 10.52
C SER A 189 2.89 1.45 10.58
N LEU A 190 2.64 2.19 11.67
CA LEU A 190 1.45 3.03 11.87
C LEU A 190 1.27 4.03 10.73
N ALA A 191 2.34 4.68 10.28
CA ALA A 191 2.29 5.64 9.18
C ALA A 191 1.97 5.02 7.79
N LYS A 192 2.09 3.69 7.65
CA LYS A 192 1.80 2.93 6.43
C LYS A 192 0.45 2.22 6.47
N ILE A 193 -0.08 1.94 7.65
CA ILE A 193 -1.41 1.34 7.80
C ILE A 193 -2.45 2.24 7.12
N GLY A 194 -3.30 1.64 6.28
CA GLY A 194 -4.38 2.33 5.56
C GLY A 194 -3.98 2.99 4.22
N LYS A 195 -2.70 3.20 3.93
CA LYS A 195 -2.27 3.78 2.64
C LYS A 195 -2.39 2.74 1.51
N LYS A 196 -3.23 3.03 0.50
CA LYS A 196 -3.38 2.21 -0.70
C LYS A 196 -2.57 2.82 -1.84
N ALA A 197 -1.77 2.01 -2.54
CA ALA A 197 -1.10 2.44 -3.76
C ALA A 197 -2.14 2.84 -4.84
N SER A 198 -1.82 3.88 -5.62
CA SER A 198 -2.66 4.32 -6.74
C SER A 198 -2.75 3.24 -7.82
N MET A 199 -3.79 3.30 -8.66
CA MET A 199 -3.96 2.34 -9.76
C MET A 199 -2.78 2.39 -10.74
N GLU A 200 -2.29 3.58 -11.06
CA GLU A 200 -1.10 3.78 -11.90
C GLU A 200 0.15 3.14 -11.27
N THR A 201 0.36 3.31 -9.96
CA THR A 201 1.50 2.71 -9.27
C THR A 201 1.40 1.18 -9.25
N LYS A 202 0.20 0.63 -9.03
CA LYS A 202 -0.06 -0.81 -9.11
C LYS A 202 0.23 -1.37 -10.51
N GLN A 203 -0.15 -0.64 -11.55
CA GLN A 203 0.14 -1.01 -12.94
C GLN A 203 1.64 -1.00 -13.21
N LYS A 204 2.37 0.05 -12.82
CA LYS A 204 3.85 0.11 -12.96
C LYS A 204 4.54 -1.07 -12.24
N MET A 205 4.14 -1.36 -11.00
CA MET A 205 4.65 -2.52 -10.25
C MET A 205 4.32 -3.86 -10.93
N SER A 206 3.12 -3.97 -11.51
CA SER A 206 2.71 -5.18 -12.23
C SER A 206 3.49 -5.37 -13.52
N LEU A 207 3.69 -4.30 -14.31
CA LEU A 207 4.46 -4.34 -15.55
C LEU A 207 5.92 -4.70 -15.28
N ALA A 208 6.53 -4.07 -14.27
CA ALA A 208 7.91 -4.35 -13.88
C ALA A 208 8.14 -5.82 -13.46
N ARG A 209 7.12 -6.50 -12.92
CA ARG A 209 7.22 -7.92 -12.50
C ARG A 209 6.78 -8.91 -13.58
N LYS A 210 6.09 -8.44 -14.62
CA LYS A 210 5.51 -9.32 -15.64
C LYS A 210 6.64 -9.92 -16.48
N GLY A 211 6.73 -11.25 -16.52
CA GLY A 211 7.70 -11.96 -17.35
C GLY A 211 9.09 -12.16 -16.72
N ILE A 212 9.38 -11.56 -15.56
CA ILE A 212 10.62 -11.84 -14.83
C ILE A 212 10.55 -13.28 -14.29
N LYS A 213 11.36 -14.17 -14.87
CA LYS A 213 11.63 -15.50 -14.32
C LYS A 213 12.69 -15.36 -13.24
N MET A 214 12.46 -15.94 -12.07
CA MET A 214 13.48 -15.98 -11.04
C MET A 214 14.62 -16.89 -11.46
N SER A 215 15.85 -16.56 -11.04
CA SER A 215 17.01 -17.42 -11.29
C SER A 215 16.84 -18.79 -10.66
N LYS A 216 17.51 -19.80 -11.22
CA LYS A 216 17.51 -21.16 -10.67
C LYS A 216 18.06 -21.16 -9.23
N GLU A 217 19.16 -20.46 -9.01
CA GLU A 217 19.80 -20.30 -7.70
C GLU A 217 18.86 -19.70 -6.65
N PHE A 218 18.08 -18.66 -7.00
CA PHE A 218 17.11 -18.09 -6.08
C PHE A 218 15.96 -19.07 -5.78
N CYS A 219 15.48 -19.81 -6.79
CA CYS A 219 14.46 -20.83 -6.60
C CYS A 219 14.93 -21.95 -5.65
N GLU A 220 16.18 -22.39 -5.81
CA GLU A 220 16.80 -23.40 -4.96
C GLU A 220 16.97 -22.91 -3.53
N LYS A 221 17.51 -21.70 -3.33
CA LYS A 221 17.64 -21.10 -2.00
C LYS A 221 16.30 -20.93 -1.29
N SER A 222 15.27 -20.49 -2.03
CA SER A 222 13.91 -20.34 -1.49
C SER A 222 13.29 -21.69 -1.14
N SER A 223 13.58 -22.74 -1.92
CA SER A 223 13.17 -24.12 -1.65
C SER A 223 13.82 -24.67 -0.38
N ILE A 224 15.14 -24.48 -0.22
CA ILE A 224 15.91 -24.89 0.97
C ILE A 224 15.35 -24.19 2.21
N ASN A 225 15.22 -22.86 2.19
CA ASN A 225 14.63 -22.10 3.29
C ASN A 225 13.22 -22.59 3.66
N SER A 226 12.40 -22.94 2.66
CA SER A 226 11.07 -23.49 2.93
C SER A 226 11.16 -24.86 3.61
N LYS A 227 12.06 -25.74 3.18
CA LYS A 227 12.29 -27.05 3.81
C LYS A 227 12.77 -26.91 5.24
N GLU A 228 13.77 -26.07 5.49
CA GLU A 228 14.30 -25.79 6.84
C GLU A 228 13.22 -25.23 7.78
N ARG A 229 12.44 -24.26 7.29
CA ARG A 229 11.32 -23.70 8.05
C ARG A 229 10.28 -24.75 8.43
N TRP A 230 10.00 -25.71 7.54
CA TRP A 230 9.06 -26.79 7.80
C TRP A 230 9.67 -27.96 8.59
N ALA A 231 11.00 -28.09 8.63
CA ALA A 231 11.69 -29.04 9.51
C ALA A 231 11.63 -28.61 10.98
N ASN A 232 11.62 -27.30 11.25
CA ASN A 232 11.51 -26.76 12.59
C ASN A 232 10.15 -27.09 13.27
N PRO A 233 10.13 -27.84 14.40
CA PRO A 233 8.91 -28.20 15.12
C PRO A 233 8.07 -27.00 15.61
N GLU A 234 8.72 -25.96 16.15
CA GLU A 234 8.05 -24.78 16.69
C GLU A 234 7.29 -24.00 15.60
N THR A 235 7.88 -23.95 14.40
CA THR A 235 7.23 -23.31 13.25
C THR A 235 6.03 -24.12 12.75
N ARG A 236 6.13 -25.46 12.75
CA ARG A 236 5.00 -26.35 12.43
C ARG A 236 3.85 -26.18 13.42
N GLU A 237 4.18 -26.05 14.70
CA GLU A 237 3.19 -25.85 15.76
C GLU A 237 2.47 -24.49 15.63
N LYS A 238 3.23 -23.39 15.45
CA LYS A 238 2.65 -22.06 15.16
C LYS A 238 1.69 -22.10 13.96
N MET A 239 2.08 -22.76 12.88
CA MET A 239 1.22 -22.92 11.69
C MET A 239 -0.03 -23.77 11.98
N SER A 240 0.11 -24.84 12.76
CA SER A 240 -1.00 -25.69 13.20
C SER A 240 -2.02 -24.92 14.06
N ILE A 241 -1.55 -24.14 15.03
CA ILE A 241 -2.38 -23.26 15.85
C ILE A 241 -3.14 -22.25 14.98
N GLY A 242 -2.46 -21.63 14.01
CA GLY A 242 -3.08 -20.71 13.05
C GLY A 242 -4.19 -21.38 12.23
N MET A 243 -3.95 -22.60 11.74
CA MET A 243 -4.95 -23.37 11.00
C MET A 243 -6.15 -23.77 11.87
N LYS A 244 -5.91 -24.22 13.11
CA LYS A 244 -6.98 -24.54 14.08
C LYS A 244 -7.84 -23.30 14.36
N LYS A 245 -7.22 -22.14 14.60
CA LYS A 245 -7.93 -20.85 14.79
C LYS A 245 -8.78 -20.47 13.57
N ALA A 246 -8.25 -20.61 12.37
CA ALA A 246 -8.99 -20.35 11.13
C ALA A 246 -10.18 -21.30 10.94
N TRP A 247 -10.02 -22.57 11.31
CA TRP A 247 -11.08 -23.57 11.24
C TRP A 247 -12.20 -23.30 12.25
N ILE A 248 -11.85 -22.94 13.49
CA ILE A 248 -12.82 -22.54 14.51
C ILE A 248 -13.62 -21.33 14.03
N LYS A 249 -12.95 -20.29 13.49
CA LYS A 249 -13.62 -19.13 12.88
C LYS A 249 -14.67 -19.54 11.84
N ARG A 250 -14.33 -20.49 10.97
CA ARG A 250 -15.25 -20.99 9.95
C ARG A 250 -16.45 -21.76 10.54
N LYS A 251 -16.26 -22.45 11.67
CA LYS A 251 -17.33 -23.16 12.39
C LYS A 251 -18.32 -22.22 13.08
N ILE A 252 -17.84 -21.13 13.68
CA ILE A 252 -18.68 -20.07 14.30
C ILE A 252 -19.31 -19.12 13.26
N GLY A 253 -19.40 -19.54 12.00
CA GLY A 253 -20.07 -18.77 10.95
C GLY A 253 -19.26 -17.62 10.35
N PHE A 254 -17.98 -17.44 10.72
CA PHE A 254 -17.14 -16.42 10.12
C PHE A 254 -16.94 -16.72 8.63
N VAL A 255 -17.49 -15.84 7.80
CA VAL A 255 -17.56 -16.04 6.35
C VAL A 255 -16.18 -15.75 5.75
N SER A 256 -15.68 -16.63 4.87
CA SER A 256 -14.44 -16.35 4.14
C SER A 256 -14.57 -15.02 3.40
N PRO A 257 -13.56 -14.13 3.41
CA PRO A 257 -13.56 -12.88 2.64
C PRO A 257 -13.72 -13.06 1.12
N MET A 258 -13.63 -14.30 0.62
CA MET A 258 -13.89 -14.68 -0.77
C MET A 258 -15.30 -15.25 -1.02
N LYS A 259 -16.08 -15.55 0.02
CA LYS A 259 -17.45 -16.05 -0.17
C LYS A 259 -18.30 -14.94 -0.81
N GLY A 260 -18.92 -15.24 -1.94
CA GLY A 260 -19.71 -14.29 -2.73
C GLY A 260 -18.90 -13.47 -3.75
N LYS A 261 -17.57 -13.62 -3.81
CA LYS A 261 -16.76 -13.02 -4.87
C LYS A 261 -16.68 -13.98 -6.06
N TYR A 262 -17.19 -13.54 -7.21
CA TYR A 262 -17.13 -14.29 -8.46
C TYR A 262 -16.05 -13.71 -9.38
N HIS A 263 -15.36 -14.58 -10.12
CA HIS A 263 -14.47 -14.13 -11.19
C HIS A 263 -15.29 -13.49 -12.30
N SER A 264 -14.77 -12.40 -12.91
CA SER A 264 -15.36 -11.84 -14.13
C SER A 264 -15.33 -12.86 -15.27
N GLU A 265 -16.24 -12.72 -16.24
CA GLU A 265 -16.27 -13.60 -17.42
C GLU A 265 -14.94 -13.58 -18.18
N GLU A 266 -14.29 -12.42 -18.28
CA GLU A 266 -12.95 -12.29 -18.85
C GLU A 266 -11.89 -13.09 -18.08
N SER A 267 -11.93 -13.05 -16.74
CA SER A 267 -11.03 -13.84 -15.90
C SER A 267 -11.30 -15.34 -16.03
N LYS A 268 -12.57 -15.75 -16.10
CA LYS A 268 -12.95 -17.15 -16.36
C LYS A 268 -12.43 -17.63 -17.71
N LYS A 269 -12.55 -16.81 -18.76
CA LYS A 269 -12.03 -17.10 -20.10
C LYS A 269 -10.51 -17.24 -20.11
N LYS A 270 -9.77 -16.33 -19.45
CA LYS A 270 -8.30 -16.41 -19.30
C LYS A 270 -7.87 -17.67 -18.55
N MET A 271 -8.56 -18.02 -17.45
CA MET A 271 -8.30 -19.27 -16.71
C MET A 271 -8.59 -20.51 -17.56
N SER A 272 -9.68 -20.49 -18.34
CA SER A 272 -10.02 -21.58 -19.25
C SER A 272 -8.94 -21.77 -20.32
N ILE A 273 -8.51 -20.70 -20.99
CA ILE A 273 -7.44 -20.74 -21.99
C ILE A 273 -6.14 -21.29 -21.39
N ALA A 274 -5.78 -20.88 -20.17
CA ALA A 274 -4.59 -21.37 -19.49
C ALA A 274 -4.65 -22.84 -19.06
N LEU A 275 -5.84 -23.44 -19.03
CA LEU A 275 -6.09 -24.84 -18.66
C LEU A 275 -6.29 -25.74 -19.88
N ILE A 276 -6.68 -25.19 -21.03
CA ILE A 276 -6.76 -25.93 -22.30
C ILE A 276 -5.38 -26.52 -22.62
N GLY A 277 -5.33 -27.81 -22.91
CA GLY A 277 -4.10 -28.55 -23.22
C GLY A 277 -3.29 -29.02 -22.00
N LYS A 278 -3.56 -28.54 -20.78
CA LYS A 278 -2.89 -29.05 -19.58
C LYS A 278 -3.54 -30.35 -19.12
N ILE A 279 -2.77 -31.44 -19.15
CA ILE A 279 -3.17 -32.70 -18.54
C ILE A 279 -3.13 -32.51 -17.01
N PRO A 280 -4.26 -32.65 -16.31
CA PRO A 280 -4.26 -32.64 -14.85
C PRO A 280 -3.25 -33.67 -14.33
N TRP A 281 -2.46 -33.33 -13.33
CA TRP A 281 -1.39 -34.19 -12.79
C TRP A 281 -1.88 -35.57 -12.30
N ASN A 282 -3.20 -35.70 -12.11
CA ASN A 282 -3.92 -36.90 -11.70
C ASN A 282 -4.68 -37.61 -12.84
N LYS A 283 -4.70 -37.08 -14.07
CA LYS A 283 -5.38 -37.69 -15.21
C LYS A 283 -4.55 -38.90 -15.69
N GLY A 284 -5.16 -40.08 -15.73
CA GLY A 284 -4.50 -41.34 -16.09
C GLY A 284 -3.70 -42.01 -14.95
N LYS A 285 -3.35 -41.26 -13.90
CA LYS A 285 -2.86 -41.88 -12.66
C LYS A 285 -4.06 -42.52 -11.95
N LYS A 286 -4.22 -43.84 -12.09
CA LYS A 286 -4.88 -44.61 -11.04
C LYS A 286 -4.12 -44.20 -9.77
N THR A 287 -4.78 -43.58 -8.79
CA THR A 287 -4.22 -43.50 -7.43
C THR A 287 -3.67 -44.89 -7.17
N GLY A 288 -2.33 -45.03 -7.07
CA GLY A 288 -1.67 -46.34 -7.14
C GLY A 288 -2.46 -47.34 -6.33
N SER A 289 -2.72 -48.52 -6.88
CA SER A 289 -3.46 -49.58 -6.19
C SER A 289 -2.98 -49.61 -4.75
N GLN A 290 -3.84 -49.15 -3.82
CA GLN A 290 -3.46 -49.05 -2.43
C GLN A 290 -2.99 -50.45 -2.04
N SER A 291 -1.83 -50.58 -1.37
CA SER A 291 -1.37 -51.88 -0.92
C SER A 291 -2.53 -52.57 -0.20
N GLU A 292 -2.68 -53.89 -0.39
CA GLU A 292 -3.76 -54.64 0.26
C GLU A 292 -3.81 -54.34 1.76
N ASP A 293 -2.65 -54.13 2.36
CA ASP A 293 -2.48 -53.76 3.75
C ASP A 293 -3.09 -52.38 4.11
N THR A 294 -2.96 -51.39 3.22
CA THR A 294 -3.63 -50.09 3.37
C THR A 294 -5.15 -50.21 3.22
N ILE A 295 -5.61 -51.02 2.26
CA ILE A 295 -7.04 -51.28 2.03
C ILE A 295 -7.62 -52.01 3.26
N ARG A 296 -6.90 -53.00 3.79
CA ARG A 296 -7.23 -53.75 5.00
C ARG A 296 -7.33 -52.82 6.21
N LYS A 297 -6.33 -51.96 6.46
CA LYS A 297 -6.34 -50.98 7.55
C LYS A 297 -7.55 -50.03 7.45
N LYS A 298 -7.88 -49.54 6.25
CA LYS A 298 -9.07 -48.71 6.02
C LYS A 298 -10.38 -49.47 6.25
N ARG A 299 -10.47 -50.71 5.80
CA ARG A 299 -11.64 -51.58 6.04
C ARG A 299 -11.82 -51.87 7.53
N MET A 300 -10.75 -52.18 8.26
CA MET A 300 -10.79 -52.40 9.70
C MET A 300 -11.20 -51.13 10.45
N ALA A 301 -10.64 -49.97 10.08
CA ALA A 301 -11.04 -48.69 10.66
C ALA A 301 -12.53 -48.36 10.40
N MET A 302 -13.02 -48.60 9.17
CA MET A 302 -14.44 -48.44 8.87
C MET A 302 -15.30 -49.44 9.65
N LYS A 303 -14.92 -50.72 9.73
CA LYS A 303 -15.64 -51.72 10.54
C LYS A 303 -15.71 -51.29 12.01
N LYS A 304 -14.60 -50.81 12.60
CA LYS A 304 -14.55 -50.31 13.97
C LYS A 304 -15.48 -49.10 14.17
N GLN A 305 -15.51 -48.16 13.22
CA GLN A 305 -16.45 -47.02 13.25
C GLN A 305 -17.93 -47.44 13.12
N TRP A 306 -18.22 -48.49 12.37
CA TRP A 306 -19.59 -49.01 12.20
C TRP A 306 -20.03 -49.96 13.32
N ALA A 307 -19.09 -50.50 14.10
CA ALA A 307 -19.34 -51.30 15.28
C ALA A 307 -19.67 -50.43 16.51
N ASP A 308 -19.21 -49.18 16.53
CA ASP A 308 -19.56 -48.18 17.54
C ASP A 308 -21.05 -47.79 17.40
N PRO A 309 -21.90 -48.11 18.40
CA PRO A 309 -23.35 -47.86 18.34
C PRO A 309 -23.68 -46.37 18.18
N GLU A 310 -22.93 -45.49 18.84
CA GLU A 310 -23.18 -44.06 18.87
C GLU A 310 -22.85 -43.40 17.52
N ILE A 311 -21.74 -43.83 16.89
CA ILE A 311 -21.37 -43.37 15.55
C ILE A 311 -22.38 -43.88 14.51
N LYS A 312 -22.81 -45.14 14.63
CA LYS A 312 -23.79 -45.77 13.74
C LYS A 312 -25.14 -45.06 13.83
N GLU A 313 -25.64 -44.83 15.04
CA GLU A 313 -26.91 -44.16 15.29
C GLU A 313 -26.89 -42.70 14.81
N ARG A 314 -25.83 -41.94 15.11
CA ARG A 314 -25.68 -40.56 14.62
C ARG A 314 -25.70 -40.49 13.10
N ARG A 315 -25.01 -41.42 12.41
CA ARG A 315 -25.05 -41.48 10.93
C ARG A 315 -26.43 -41.85 10.40
N ILE A 316 -27.08 -42.85 10.99
CA ILE A 316 -28.44 -43.26 10.62
C ILE A 316 -29.41 -42.08 10.79
N LYS A 317 -29.35 -41.36 11.92
CA LYS A 317 -30.14 -40.16 12.19
C LYS A 317 -29.95 -39.04 11.14
N THR A 318 -28.74 -38.89 10.59
CA THR A 318 -28.49 -37.92 9.49
C THR A 318 -29.02 -38.36 8.12
N MET A 319 -29.34 -39.64 7.95
CA MET A 319 -29.85 -40.22 6.71
C MET A 319 -31.38 -40.39 6.73
N ILE A 320 -31.96 -40.71 7.89
CA ILE A 320 -33.40 -40.79 8.10
C ILE A 320 -34.05 -39.41 7.82
N GLY A 321 -35.14 -39.40 7.05
CA GLY A 321 -35.91 -38.18 6.75
C GLY A 321 -35.38 -37.32 5.60
N ARG A 322 -34.20 -37.60 5.04
CA ARG A 322 -33.70 -36.90 3.84
C ARG A 322 -34.47 -37.32 2.58
N LYS A 323 -35.63 -36.71 2.36
CA LYS A 323 -36.27 -36.70 1.03
C LYS A 323 -35.59 -35.64 0.18
N ARG A 324 -35.17 -36.01 -1.05
CA ARG A 324 -34.71 -34.99 -2.01
C ARG A 324 -35.86 -34.02 -2.28
N THR A 325 -35.56 -32.73 -2.35
CA THR A 325 -36.57 -31.72 -2.71
C THR A 325 -37.12 -32.02 -4.11
N LYS A 326 -38.38 -31.66 -4.36
CA LYS A 326 -39.02 -31.82 -5.68
C LYS A 326 -38.17 -31.19 -6.79
N GLU A 327 -37.59 -30.02 -6.53
CA GLU A 327 -36.67 -29.32 -7.44
C GLU A 327 -35.38 -30.11 -7.73
N SER A 328 -34.77 -30.72 -6.71
CA SER A 328 -33.57 -31.54 -6.90
C SER A 328 -33.88 -32.80 -7.71
N ILE A 329 -35.02 -33.43 -7.47
CA ILE A 329 -35.51 -34.58 -8.25
C ILE A 329 -35.70 -34.17 -9.71
N GLU A 330 -36.36 -33.04 -9.95
CA GLU A 330 -36.64 -32.53 -11.30
C GLU A 330 -35.35 -32.15 -12.05
N LYS A 331 -34.37 -31.55 -11.36
CA LYS A 331 -33.06 -31.26 -11.94
C LYS A 331 -32.30 -32.52 -12.36
N PHE A 332 -32.38 -33.59 -11.55
CA PHE A 332 -31.82 -34.90 -11.91
C PHE A 332 -32.58 -35.54 -13.07
N ARG A 333 -33.91 -35.40 -13.11
CA ARG A 333 -34.77 -35.91 -14.19
C ARG A 333 -34.44 -35.23 -15.51
N LYS A 334 -34.43 -33.89 -15.58
CA LYS A 334 -34.06 -33.12 -16.78
C LYS A 334 -32.68 -33.49 -17.32
N LYS A 335 -31.70 -33.72 -16.44
CA LYS A 335 -30.34 -34.12 -16.84
C LYS A 335 -30.27 -35.55 -17.42
N ARG A 336 -31.21 -36.43 -17.06
CA ARG A 336 -31.28 -37.81 -17.58
C ARG A 336 -32.21 -37.96 -18.78
N MET A 337 -33.19 -37.07 -18.94
CA MET A 337 -34.03 -37.06 -20.13
C MET A 337 -33.17 -36.82 -21.38
N GLY A 338 -33.37 -37.63 -22.42
CA GLY A 338 -32.64 -37.54 -23.68
C GLY A 338 -31.28 -38.25 -23.72
N HIS A 339 -30.75 -38.74 -22.59
CA HIS A 339 -29.55 -39.58 -22.61
C HIS A 339 -29.90 -41.04 -22.92
N SER A 340 -29.87 -41.40 -24.20
CA SER A 340 -29.85 -42.80 -24.63
C SER A 340 -28.43 -43.36 -24.44
N VAL A 341 -28.34 -44.56 -23.84
CA VAL A 341 -27.07 -45.28 -23.75
C VAL A 341 -26.71 -45.76 -25.16
N SER A 342 -25.56 -45.31 -25.69
CA SER A 342 -25.07 -45.70 -27.02
C SER A 342 -24.95 -47.22 -27.14
N GLU A 343 -25.08 -47.75 -28.35
CA GLU A 343 -25.01 -49.20 -28.58
C GLU A 343 -23.69 -49.81 -28.09
N GLU A 344 -22.58 -49.12 -28.29
CA GLU A 344 -21.27 -49.54 -27.81
C GLU A 344 -21.22 -49.65 -26.28
N THR A 345 -21.80 -48.68 -25.58
CA THR A 345 -21.89 -48.69 -24.12
C THR A 345 -22.84 -49.79 -23.63
N ARG A 346 -23.94 -50.03 -24.34
CA ARG A 346 -24.90 -51.11 -24.05
C ARG A 346 -24.24 -52.48 -24.21
N LYS A 347 -23.39 -52.65 -25.23
CA LYS A 347 -22.61 -53.88 -25.45
C LYS A 347 -21.57 -54.11 -24.34
N LYS A 348 -20.87 -53.06 -23.89
CA LYS A 348 -19.95 -53.12 -22.73
C LYS A 348 -20.67 -53.53 -21.43
N ILE A 349 -21.85 -52.96 -21.16
CA ILE A 349 -22.67 -53.33 -20.00
C ILE A 349 -23.14 -54.78 -20.10
N SER A 350 -23.58 -55.21 -21.29
CA SER A 350 -24.03 -56.59 -21.54
C SER A 350 -22.92 -57.62 -21.28
N ILE A 351 -21.73 -57.41 -21.85
CA ILE A 351 -20.55 -58.27 -21.63
C ILE A 351 -20.20 -58.30 -20.14
N GLY A 352 -20.19 -57.15 -19.48
CA GLY A 352 -19.85 -57.05 -18.05
C GLY A 352 -20.85 -57.74 -17.11
N ASN A 353 -22.08 -57.96 -17.55
CA ASN A 353 -23.14 -58.61 -16.77
C ASN A 353 -23.36 -60.09 -17.17
N LYS A 354 -22.82 -60.54 -18.30
CA LYS A 354 -22.95 -61.93 -18.76
C LYS A 354 -22.32 -62.88 -17.72
N GLY A 355 -23.11 -63.86 -17.26
CA GLY A 355 -22.68 -64.87 -16.28
C GLY A 355 -22.74 -64.43 -14.81
N LYS A 356 -23.03 -63.16 -14.49
CA LYS A 356 -23.19 -62.73 -13.10
C LYS A 356 -24.57 -63.11 -12.57
N PRO A 357 -24.68 -63.76 -11.40
CA PRO A 357 -25.98 -64.02 -10.80
C PRO A 357 -26.68 -62.69 -10.49
N SER A 358 -28.01 -62.68 -10.61
CA SER A 358 -28.80 -61.53 -10.16
C SER A 358 -28.44 -61.20 -8.71
N SER A 359 -28.38 -59.91 -8.38
CA SER A 359 -28.14 -59.43 -7.02
C SER A 359 -29.16 -59.94 -5.98
N MET A 360 -30.26 -60.52 -6.45
CA MET A 360 -31.35 -61.12 -5.68
C MET A 360 -31.29 -62.66 -5.65
N LYS A 361 -30.37 -63.30 -6.37
CA LYS A 361 -30.22 -64.77 -6.35
C LYS A 361 -29.82 -65.21 -4.94
N GLY A 362 -30.62 -66.09 -4.33
CA GLY A 362 -30.41 -66.61 -2.97
C GLY A 362 -30.88 -65.72 -1.82
N LYS A 363 -31.49 -64.55 -2.10
CA LYS A 363 -32.10 -63.71 -1.05
C LYS A 363 -33.58 -64.06 -0.90
N ILE A 364 -33.97 -64.55 0.28
CA ILE A 364 -35.37 -64.80 0.63
C ILE A 364 -35.89 -63.56 1.37
N HIS A 365 -37.00 -62.98 0.88
CA HIS A 365 -37.66 -61.88 1.58
C HIS A 365 -38.26 -62.38 2.90
N SER A 366 -38.12 -61.61 3.98
CA SER A 366 -38.84 -61.87 5.23
C SER A 366 -40.35 -61.77 5.01
N GLU A 367 -41.13 -62.48 5.83
CA GLU A 367 -42.60 -62.44 5.75
C GLU A 367 -43.15 -61.01 5.89
N GLU A 368 -42.56 -60.19 6.75
CA GLU A 368 -42.92 -58.77 6.87
C GLU A 368 -42.68 -57.98 5.58
N SER A 369 -41.57 -58.24 4.87
CA SER A 369 -41.29 -57.61 3.57
C SER A 369 -42.25 -58.08 2.49
N LYS A 370 -42.58 -59.38 2.47
CA LYS A 370 -43.59 -59.94 1.54
C LYS A 370 -44.96 -59.28 1.78
N ARG A 371 -45.34 -59.10 3.04
CA ARG A 371 -46.60 -58.44 3.43
C ARG A 371 -46.63 -56.98 3.01
N LYS A 372 -45.54 -56.22 3.19
CA LYS A 372 -45.43 -54.82 2.73
C LYS A 372 -45.48 -54.71 1.20
N MET A 373 -44.81 -55.61 0.47
CA MET A 373 -44.89 -55.65 -0.99
C MET A 373 -46.31 -55.99 -1.45
N SER A 374 -46.97 -56.97 -0.82
CA SER A 374 -48.36 -57.33 -1.11
C SER A 374 -49.32 -56.16 -0.88
N LEU A 375 -49.26 -55.51 0.29
CA LEU A 375 -50.07 -54.32 0.62
C LEU A 375 -49.87 -53.18 -0.39
N SER A 376 -48.65 -52.99 -0.90
CA SER A 376 -48.38 -51.96 -1.90
C SER A 376 -48.98 -52.23 -3.29
N HIS A 377 -49.37 -53.48 -3.55
CA HIS A 377 -49.99 -53.90 -4.82
C HIS A 377 -51.53 -53.98 -4.73
N ILE A 378 -52.12 -53.92 -3.53
CA ILE A 378 -53.57 -53.89 -3.36
C ILE A 378 -54.11 -52.56 -3.88
N GLY A 379 -55.03 -52.62 -4.85
CA GLY A 379 -55.68 -51.45 -5.46
C GLY A 379 -54.95 -50.83 -6.65
N LEU A 380 -53.76 -51.32 -7.03
CA LEU A 380 -53.11 -50.91 -8.27
C LEU A 380 -53.52 -51.82 -9.43
N PRO A 381 -53.88 -51.28 -10.61
CA PRO A 381 -54.20 -52.10 -11.77
C PRO A 381 -52.98 -52.97 -12.13
N VAL A 382 -53.18 -54.29 -12.18
CA VAL A 382 -52.14 -55.23 -12.61
C VAL A 382 -51.79 -54.87 -14.04
N GLY A 383 -50.53 -54.55 -14.34
CA GLY A 383 -50.11 -53.82 -15.55
C GLY A 383 -50.48 -54.43 -16.92
N MET A 384 -51.12 -55.60 -16.94
CA MET A 384 -51.61 -56.32 -18.12
C MET A 384 -53.13 -56.43 -18.21
N THR A 385 -53.92 -55.93 -17.25
CA THR A 385 -55.39 -55.96 -17.38
C THR A 385 -55.82 -55.10 -18.56
N GLY A 386 -56.41 -55.74 -19.59
CA GLY A 386 -56.90 -55.09 -20.80
C GLY A 386 -55.86 -54.79 -21.90
N LYS A 387 -54.60 -55.23 -21.75
CA LYS A 387 -53.57 -55.05 -22.79
C LYS A 387 -53.19 -56.40 -23.40
N HIS A 388 -53.53 -56.59 -24.67
CA HIS A 388 -53.09 -57.76 -25.45
C HIS A 388 -51.76 -57.47 -26.15
N HIS A 389 -50.83 -58.44 -26.11
CA HIS A 389 -49.62 -58.37 -26.92
C HIS A 389 -49.94 -58.38 -28.42
N THR A 390 -49.20 -57.62 -29.22
CA THR A 390 -49.27 -57.72 -30.69
C THR A 390 -48.85 -59.12 -31.15
N GLU A 391 -49.38 -59.61 -32.28
CA GLU A 391 -49.03 -60.94 -32.80
C GLU A 391 -47.53 -61.09 -33.03
N GLU A 392 -46.86 -60.06 -33.53
CA GLU A 392 -45.40 -60.04 -33.68
C GLU A 392 -44.66 -60.22 -32.33
N THR A 393 -45.17 -59.59 -31.26
CA THR A 393 -44.60 -59.76 -29.92
C THR A 393 -44.87 -61.16 -29.38
N LYS A 394 -46.06 -61.73 -29.63
CA LYS A 394 -46.38 -63.12 -29.29
C LYS A 394 -45.47 -64.09 -30.04
N GLN A 395 -45.16 -63.81 -31.30
CA GLN A 395 -44.28 -64.63 -32.14
C GLN A 395 -42.83 -64.58 -31.66
N ARG A 396 -42.29 -63.40 -31.30
CA ARG A 396 -40.98 -63.28 -30.64
C ARG A 396 -40.92 -64.00 -29.30
N MET A 397 -41.99 -63.95 -28.50
CA MET A 397 -42.07 -64.68 -27.23
C MET A 397 -42.14 -66.20 -27.45
N ARG A 398 -42.82 -66.68 -28.50
CA ARG A 398 -42.81 -68.09 -28.90
C ARG A 398 -41.40 -68.52 -29.32
N LEU A 399 -40.74 -67.77 -30.20
CA LEU A 399 -39.35 -68.02 -30.63
C LEU A 399 -38.37 -68.05 -29.45
N ALA A 400 -38.52 -67.14 -28.48
CA ALA A 400 -37.69 -67.13 -27.26
C ALA A 400 -37.93 -68.30 -26.31
N LYS A 401 -39.09 -68.98 -26.41
CA LYS A 401 -39.44 -70.17 -25.63
C LYS A 401 -39.04 -71.47 -26.33
N ILE A 402 -38.96 -71.51 -27.66
CA ILE A 402 -38.59 -72.70 -28.44
C ILE A 402 -37.20 -73.25 -28.06
N GLY A 403 -36.28 -72.42 -27.57
CA GLY A 403 -34.95 -72.84 -27.09
C GLY A 403 -34.84 -73.14 -25.59
N LYS A 404 -35.93 -73.12 -24.83
CA LYS A 404 -35.96 -73.52 -23.41
C LYS A 404 -36.75 -74.81 -23.29
N THR A 405 -36.08 -75.94 -23.50
CA THR A 405 -36.59 -77.23 -23.05
C THR A 405 -36.97 -77.10 -21.57
N LEU A 406 -38.21 -77.43 -21.26
CA LEU A 406 -38.66 -77.72 -19.91
C LEU A 406 -37.76 -78.84 -19.38
N SER A 407 -36.75 -78.49 -18.59
CA SER A 407 -36.10 -79.46 -17.70
C SER A 407 -37.19 -79.94 -16.76
N LYS A 408 -37.78 -81.09 -17.11
CA LYS A 408 -38.71 -81.82 -16.27
C LYS A 408 -38.07 -81.99 -14.90
N VAL A 409 -38.89 -81.69 -13.89
CA VAL A 409 -38.75 -82.16 -12.53
C VAL A 409 -38.56 -83.68 -12.57
N GLY A 410 -37.50 -84.13 -11.92
CA GLY A 410 -37.13 -85.52 -11.63
C GLY A 410 -36.13 -85.45 -10.50
#